data_AF-A0A6S7GC53-F1
#
_entry.id   AF-A0A6S7GC53-F1
#
_cell.length_a   1.000
_cell.length_b   1.000
_cell.length_c   1.000
_cell.angle_alpha   90.00
_cell.angle_beta   90.00
_cell.angle_gamma   90.00
#
_symmetry.space_group_name_H-M   'P 1'
#
loop_
_entity.id
_entity.type
_entity.pdbx_description
1 polymer ?
#
loop_
_entity_poly.entity_id
_entity_poly.type
_entity_poly.pdbx_seq_one_letter_code
_entity_poly.pdbx_strand_id
1 'polypeptide(L)'
;MASKGRKLRLASSLNVAVLEQLSMKLNPSMIMKDYRSLAGRLKYTTEYIQNFALERNPTLALLQNWWSSNPETKTVAVLLNLLYCMERDDCVDLLRPYEFY
;
A
#
# COMPACT_ATOMS: atom_id res chain seq x y z
N MET A 1 -0.45 19.46 28.10
CA MET A 1 0.61 18.46 27.85
C MET A 1 0.65 18.21 26.36
N ALA A 2 1.66 18.74 25.65
CA ALA A 2 1.79 18.52 24.22
C ALA A 2 2.20 17.06 23.98
N SER A 3 1.32 16.25 23.38
CA SER A 3 1.78 14.98 22.82
C SER A 3 2.81 15.34 21.75
N LYS A 4 4.03 14.81 21.87
CA LYS A 4 5.02 14.91 20.80
C LYS A 4 4.36 14.36 19.53
N GLY A 5 4.01 15.25 18.60
CA GLY A 5 3.31 14.88 17.37
C GLY A 5 4.13 13.85 16.61
N ARG A 6 3.67 12.60 16.59
CA ARG A 6 4.32 11.55 15.82
C ARG A 6 4.22 11.91 14.34
N LYS A 7 5.35 11.93 13.63
CA LYS A 7 5.35 12.23 12.19
C LYS A 7 4.95 10.98 11.41
N LEU A 8 4.09 11.17 10.42
CA LEU A 8 3.64 10.08 9.54
C LEU A 8 4.77 9.63 8.63
N ARG A 9 5.05 8.34 8.60
CA ARG A 9 6.05 7.77 7.70
C ARG A 9 5.57 7.80 6.26
N LEU A 10 6.45 8.15 5.33
CA LEU A 10 6.21 8.04 3.90
C LEU A 10 6.19 6.57 3.47
N ALA A 11 5.23 6.18 2.64
CA ALA A 11 5.13 4.81 2.15
C ALA A 11 6.36 4.40 1.33
N SER A 12 6.95 5.33 0.58
CA SER A 12 8.20 5.12 -0.17
C SER A 12 9.43 4.83 0.69
N SER A 13 9.35 5.07 2.01
CA SER A 13 10.44 4.79 2.96
C SER A 13 10.36 3.41 3.61
N LEU A 14 9.34 2.60 3.26
CA LEU A 14 9.27 1.21 3.69
C LEU A 14 10.46 0.42 3.13
N ASN A 15 11.06 -0.41 3.96
CA ASN A 15 12.16 -1.26 3.50
C ASN A 15 11.67 -2.36 2.56
N VAL A 16 12.59 -2.92 1.78
CA VAL A 16 12.29 -3.92 0.75
C VAL A 16 11.60 -5.16 1.34
N ALA A 17 12.06 -5.65 2.50
CA ALA A 17 11.49 -6.85 3.13
C ALA A 17 10.00 -6.67 3.50
N VAL A 18 9.60 -5.50 4.00
CA VAL A 18 8.19 -5.19 4.30
C VAL A 18 7.36 -5.13 3.03
N LEU A 19 7.90 -4.52 1.97
CA LEU A 19 7.23 -4.44 0.67
C LEU A 19 7.06 -5.81 0.02
N GLU A 20 8.05 -6.70 0.14
CA GLU A 20 7.96 -8.08 -0.31
C GLU A 20 6.87 -8.85 0.44
N GLN A 21 6.83 -8.76 1.78
CA GLN A 21 5.79 -9.42 2.57
C GLN A 21 4.38 -8.90 2.23
N LEU A 22 4.23 -7.59 2.05
CA LEU A 22 2.96 -6.99 1.62
C LEU A 22 2.55 -7.50 0.23
N SER A 23 3.51 -7.63 -0.67
CA SER A 23 3.30 -8.18 -2.02
C SER A 23 2.85 -9.63 -1.99
N MET A 24 3.49 -10.47 -1.16
CA MET A 24 3.09 -11.87 -0.98
C MET A 24 1.64 -12.00 -0.49
N LYS A 25 1.16 -11.02 0.30
CA LYS A 25 -0.22 -10.99 0.82
C LYS A 25 -1.24 -10.49 -0.20
N LEU A 26 -0.90 -9.51 -1.03
CA LEU A 26 -1.84 -8.83 -1.94
C LEU A 26 -1.80 -9.31 -3.39
N ASN A 27 -0.72 -9.96 -3.84
CA ASN A 27 -0.63 -10.52 -5.19
C ASN A 27 -1.57 -11.72 -5.44
N PRO A 28 -1.81 -12.63 -4.47
CA PRO A 28 -2.77 -13.71 -4.66
C PRO A 28 -4.17 -13.17 -4.96
N SER A 29 -4.82 -13.75 -5.97
CA SER A 29 -6.17 -13.37 -6.38
C SER A 29 -7.17 -13.63 -5.25
N MET A 30 -7.80 -12.58 -4.76
CA MET A 30 -8.87 -12.66 -3.77
C MET A 30 -9.93 -11.61 -4.11
N ILE A 31 -11.19 -12.05 -4.18
CA ILE A 31 -12.32 -11.17 -4.54
C ILE A 31 -12.34 -9.96 -3.60
N MET A 32 -12.26 -8.76 -4.18
CA MET A 32 -12.28 -7.46 -3.48
C MET A 32 -11.13 -7.21 -2.47
N LYS A 33 -10.13 -8.10 -2.41
CA LYS A 33 -9.15 -8.14 -1.30
C LYS A 33 -7.69 -8.22 -1.77
N ASP A 34 -7.42 -8.04 -3.06
CA ASP A 34 -6.08 -8.12 -3.66
C ASP A 34 -5.55 -6.76 -4.15
N TYR A 35 -4.40 -6.77 -4.82
CA TYR A 35 -3.77 -5.56 -5.38
C TYR A 35 -4.69 -4.81 -6.38
N ARG A 36 -5.55 -5.53 -7.12
CA ARG A 36 -6.48 -4.92 -8.10
C ARG A 36 -7.53 -4.08 -7.36
N SER A 37 -8.00 -4.60 -6.24
CA SER A 37 -8.95 -3.93 -5.35
C SER A 37 -8.32 -2.69 -4.70
N LEU A 38 -7.06 -2.81 -4.26
CA LEU A 38 -6.28 -1.66 -3.76
C LEU A 38 -6.10 -0.59 -4.86
N ALA A 39 -5.73 -0.99 -6.07
CA ALA A 39 -5.56 -0.09 -7.21
C ALA A 39 -6.85 0.66 -7.55
N GLY A 40 -8.00 -0.03 -7.56
CA GLY A 40 -9.30 0.61 -7.76
C GLY A 40 -9.64 1.66 -6.69
N ARG A 41 -9.32 1.38 -5.42
CA ARG A 41 -9.50 2.36 -4.32
C ARG A 41 -8.55 3.55 -4.45
N LEU A 42 -7.37 3.33 -5.02
CA LEU A 42 -6.41 4.36 -5.40
C LEU A 42 -6.78 5.11 -6.69
N LYS A 43 -7.94 4.81 -7.28
CA LYS A 43 -8.50 5.44 -8.50
C LYS A 43 -7.71 5.15 -9.78
N TYR A 44 -6.97 4.04 -9.82
CA TYR A 44 -6.39 3.57 -11.08
C TYR A 44 -7.47 3.03 -12.02
N THR A 45 -7.27 3.28 -13.32
CA THR A 45 -8.13 2.74 -14.38
C THR A 45 -7.86 1.26 -14.60
N THR A 46 -8.78 0.58 -15.30
CA THR A 46 -8.62 -0.82 -15.69
C THR A 46 -7.34 -1.06 -16.49
N GLU A 47 -6.96 -0.12 -17.37
CA GLU A 47 -5.74 -0.19 -18.18
C GLU A 47 -4.48 -0.21 -17.30
N TYR A 48 -4.39 0.68 -16.30
CA TYR A 48 -3.29 0.65 -15.34
C TYR A 48 -3.25 -0.67 -14.56
N ILE A 49 -4.41 -1.16 -14.12
CA ILE A 49 -4.50 -2.42 -13.37
C ILE A 49 -4.03 -3.60 -14.23
N GLN A 50 -4.39 -3.63 -15.51
CA GLN A 50 -3.90 -4.62 -16.47
C GLN A 50 -2.40 -4.50 -16.69
N ASN A 51 -1.88 -3.28 -16.79
CA ASN A 51 -0.44 -3.06 -16.94
C ASN A 51 0.35 -3.54 -15.70
N PHE A 52 -0.14 -3.26 -14.49
CA PHE A 52 0.48 -3.80 -13.27
C PHE A 52 0.46 -5.33 -13.22
N ALA A 53 -0.53 -5.99 -13.84
CA ALA A 53 -0.60 -7.45 -13.91
C ALA A 53 0.52 -8.08 -14.76
N LEU A 54 1.14 -7.31 -15.65
CA LEU A 54 2.28 -7.76 -16.47
C LEU A 54 3.61 -7.72 -15.71
N GLU A 55 3.66 -7.02 -14.58
CA GLU A 55 4.85 -6.89 -13.76
C GLU A 55 5.08 -8.14 -12.93
N ARG A 56 6.36 -8.46 -12.68
CA ARG A 56 6.74 -9.60 -11.82
C ARG A 56 6.15 -9.48 -10.41
N ASN A 57 5.98 -8.26 -9.93
CA ASN A 57 5.35 -7.96 -8.65
C ASN A 57 4.32 -6.82 -8.81
N PRO A 58 3.06 -7.15 -9.09
CA PRO A 58 2.00 -6.16 -9.32
C PRO A 58 1.77 -5.21 -8.14
N THR A 59 1.81 -5.71 -6.90
CA THR A 59 1.65 -4.87 -5.70
C THR A 59 2.78 -3.85 -5.60
N LEU A 60 4.04 -4.27 -5.78
CA LEU A 60 5.16 -3.35 -5.71
C LEU A 60 5.10 -2.30 -6.82
N ALA A 61 4.79 -2.70 -8.06
CA ALA A 61 4.64 -1.78 -9.19
C ALA A 61 3.53 -0.74 -8.95
N LEU A 62 2.38 -1.18 -8.42
CA LEU A 62 1.29 -0.30 -8.01
C LEU A 62 1.75 0.72 -6.97
N LEU A 63 2.40 0.27 -5.89
CA LEU A 63 2.85 1.17 -4.83
C LEU A 63 3.91 2.15 -5.32
N GLN A 64 4.84 1.68 -6.15
CA GLN A 64 5.86 2.51 -6.79
C GLN A 64 5.24 3.61 -7.65
N ASN A 65 4.26 3.26 -8.48
CA ASN A 65 3.55 4.24 -9.28
C ASN A 65 2.79 5.24 -8.39
N TRP A 66 2.09 4.75 -7.37
CA TRP A 66 1.26 5.56 -6.48
C TRP A 66 2.06 6.61 -5.71
N TRP A 67 3.14 6.23 -5.04
CA TRP A 67 3.93 7.19 -4.27
C TRP A 67 4.82 8.09 -5.13
N SER A 68 5.09 7.73 -6.39
CA SER A 68 5.85 8.59 -7.31
C SER A 68 5.04 9.78 -7.82
N SER A 69 3.70 9.68 -7.82
CA SER A 69 2.82 10.76 -8.31
C SER A 69 2.80 12.02 -7.43
N ASN A 70 2.93 11.87 -6.09
CA ASN A 70 2.95 12.98 -5.14
C ASN A 70 3.54 12.50 -3.78
N PRO A 71 4.86 12.30 -3.68
CA PRO A 71 5.48 11.51 -2.61
C PRO A 71 5.23 12.02 -1.19
N GLU A 72 5.09 13.33 -1.00
CA GLU A 72 4.98 13.94 0.33
C GLU A 72 3.65 13.64 1.04
N THR A 73 2.60 13.34 0.28
CA THR A 73 1.26 13.04 0.82
C THR A 73 0.98 11.55 0.97
N LYS A 74 1.89 10.70 0.48
CA LYS A 74 1.68 9.26 0.31
C LYS A 74 2.28 8.54 1.51
N THR A 75 1.55 8.58 2.62
CA THR A 75 2.00 8.03 3.90
C THR A 75 1.55 6.59 4.12
N VAL A 76 2.23 5.90 5.04
CA VAL A 76 1.83 4.56 5.49
C VAL A 76 0.42 4.58 6.09
N ALA A 77 0.01 5.67 6.74
CA ALA A 77 -1.35 5.81 7.28
C ALA A 77 -2.44 5.80 6.19
N VAL A 78 -2.20 6.41 5.03
CA VAL A 78 -3.13 6.35 3.90
C VAL A 78 -3.29 4.90 3.42
N LEU A 79 -2.17 4.18 3.28
CA LEU A 79 -2.18 2.77 2.87
C LEU A 79 -2.89 1.89 3.91
N LEU A 80 -2.63 2.08 5.20
CA LEU A 80 -3.31 1.38 6.30
C LEU A 80 -4.82 1.56 6.24
N ASN A 81 -5.30 2.79 6.04
CA ASN A 81 -6.74 3.07 5.95
C ASN A 81 -7.39 2.33 4.77
N LEU A 82 -6.73 2.28 3.61
CA LEU A 82 -7.23 1.55 2.45
C LEU A 82 -7.30 0.04 2.69
N LEU A 83 -6.27 -0.53 3.31
CA LEU A 83 -6.20 -1.95 3.65
C LEU A 83 -7.23 -2.33 4.71
N TYR A 84 -7.45 -1.46 5.70
CA TYR A 84 -8.52 -1.60 6.69
C TYR A 84 -9.89 -1.62 6.02
N CYS A 85 -10.17 -0.69 5.09
CA CYS A 85 -11.41 -0.70 4.32
C CYS A 85 -11.58 -1.92 3.39
N MET A 86 -10.51 -2.66 3.11
CA MET A 86 -10.52 -3.93 2.38
C MET A 86 -10.64 -5.14 3.30
N GLU A 87 -10.71 -4.94 4.63
CA GLU A 87 -10.68 -6.01 5.63
C GLU A 87 -9.45 -6.92 5.45
N ARG A 88 -8.29 -6.31 5.18
CA ARG A 88 -6.98 -6.97 5.09
C ARG A 88 -6.19 -6.75 6.36
N ASP A 89 -6.72 -7.27 7.46
CA ASP A 89 -6.11 -7.14 8.80
C ASP A 89 -4.67 -7.67 8.82
N ASP A 90 -4.39 -8.73 8.06
CA ASP A 90 -3.05 -9.31 7.91
C ASP A 90 -2.02 -8.35 7.26
N CYS A 91 -2.47 -7.43 6.42
CA CYS A 91 -1.65 -6.36 5.85
C CYS A 91 -1.58 -5.15 6.79
N VAL A 92 -2.67 -4.86 7.50
CA VAL A 92 -2.73 -3.78 8.50
C VAL A 92 -1.75 -4.06 9.63
N ASP A 93 -1.76 -5.27 10.18
CA ASP A 93 -0.85 -5.70 11.26
C ASP A 93 0.61 -5.63 10.83
N LEU A 94 0.90 -6.02 9.57
CA LEU A 94 2.24 -5.92 8.99
C LEU A 94 2.74 -4.47 8.94
N LEU A 95 1.88 -3.52 8.56
CA LEU A 95 2.29 -2.14 8.31
C LEU A 95 2.16 -1.23 9.54
N ARG A 96 1.37 -1.61 10.55
CA ARG A 96 1.11 -0.77 11.74
C ARG A 96 2.39 -0.28 12.44
N PRO A 97 3.44 -1.10 12.63
CA PRO A 97 4.68 -0.65 13.26
C PRO A 97 5.40 0.46 12.49
N TYR A 98 5.08 0.63 11.21
CA TYR A 98 5.71 1.58 10.29
C TYR A 98 4.88 2.85 10.07
N GLU A 99 3.75 3.03 10.74
CA GLU A 99 2.89 4.21 10.54
C GLU A 99 3.60 5.53 10.88
N PHE A 100 4.47 5.49 11.90
CA PHE A 100 5.19 6.66 12.41
C PHE A 100 6.71 6.43 12.41
N TYR A 101 7.48 7.50 12.64
CA TYR A 101 8.94 7.48 12.86
C TYR A 101 9.36 8.53 13.89
#